data_AF-A0A7V9C0I4-F1
#
_entry.id   AF-A0A7V9C0I4-F1
#
_cell.length_a   1.000
_cell.length_b   1.000
_cell.length_c   1.000
_cell.angle_alpha   90.00
_cell.angle_beta   90.00
_cell.angle_gamma   90.00
#
_symmetry.space_group_name_H-M   'P 1'
#
loop_
_entity.id
_entity.type
_entity.pdbx_description
1 polymer ?
#
loop_
_entity_poly.entity_id
_entity_poly.type
_entity_poly.pdbx_seq_one_letter_code
_entity_poly.pdbx_strand_id
1 'polypeptide(L)'
;MPTKQFDVARVWVNDEVVDVRRAGLVVRRDDATESEIGLFDWEVSAHCDEKRWLVQGEYRLRLEAEDGREFGGRAILTTTDGTSYLFRGLGNLRGFEQSEFGSAS
;
A
#
# COMPACT_ATOMS: atom_id res chain seq x y z
N MET A 1 -3.98 17.47 -3.96
CA MET A 1 -4.40 16.23 -3.28
C MET A 1 -3.46 15.93 -2.12
N PRO A 2 -3.94 15.98 -0.88
CA PRO A 2 -3.18 15.58 0.30
C PRO A 2 -2.59 14.17 0.11
N THR A 3 -1.31 14.01 0.47
CA THR A 3 -0.57 12.74 0.36
C THR A 3 0.13 12.43 1.68
N LYS A 4 0.09 11.16 2.09
CA LYS A 4 0.86 10.61 3.20
C LYS A 4 1.75 9.49 2.69
N GLN A 5 2.91 9.34 3.31
CA GLN A 5 3.89 8.32 2.95
C GLN A 5 4.37 7.63 4.22
N PHE A 6 4.60 6.33 4.11
CA PHE A 6 5.11 5.48 5.17
C PHE A 6 6.21 4.60 4.62
N ASP A 7 7.35 4.59 5.31
CA ASP A 7 8.40 3.60 5.07
C ASP A 7 7.96 2.26 5.66
N VAL A 8 8.01 1.22 4.84
CA VAL A 8 7.47 -0.11 5.17
C VAL A 8 8.61 -1.06 5.48
N ALA A 9 8.65 -1.54 6.72
CA ALA A 9 9.65 -2.47 7.22
C ALA A 9 9.38 -3.90 6.75
N ARG A 10 8.10 -4.31 6.66
CA ARG A 10 7.71 -5.67 6.24
C ARG A 10 6.47 -5.67 5.36
N VAL A 11 6.48 -6.54 4.36
CA VAL A 11 5.38 -6.76 3.42
C VAL A 11 4.97 -8.23 3.46
N TRP A 12 3.68 -8.49 3.59
CA TRP A 12 3.09 -9.80 3.37
C TRP A 12 2.17 -9.77 2.16
N VAL A 13 2.31 -10.77 1.29
CA VAL A 13 1.50 -10.96 0.09
C VAL A 13 0.79 -12.31 0.22
N ASN A 14 -0.55 -12.30 0.32
CA ASN A 14 -1.36 -13.49 0.60
C ASN A 14 -0.84 -14.27 1.83
N ASP A 15 -0.58 -13.56 2.92
CA ASP A 15 -0.08 -14.09 4.20
C ASP A 15 1.37 -14.61 4.19
N GLU A 16 2.04 -14.62 3.04
CA GLU A 16 3.47 -14.94 2.94
C GLU A 16 4.32 -13.69 3.10
N VAL A 17 5.33 -13.75 3.97
CA VAL A 17 6.30 -12.65 4.10
C VAL A 17 7.13 -12.55 2.83
N VAL A 18 7.34 -11.32 2.36
CA VAL A 18 8.24 -11.00 1.26
C VAL A 18 9.44 -10.27 1.83
N ASP A 19 10.62 -10.82 1.63
CA ASP A 19 11.88 -10.19 2.02
C ASP A 19 12.16 -9.00 1.11
N VAL A 20 11.87 -7.81 1.64
CA VAL A 20 12.08 -6.54 0.94
C VAL A 20 13.34 -5.87 1.44
N ARG A 21 14.11 -5.30 0.50
CA ARG A 21 15.20 -4.37 0.80
C ARG A 21 14.69 -2.98 1.15
N ARG A 22 13.64 -2.56 0.46
CA ARG A 22 12.91 -1.32 0.74
C ARG A 22 11.47 -1.47 0.28
N ALA A 23 10.54 -0.91 1.04
CA ALA A 23 9.16 -0.79 0.64
C ALA A 23 8.59 0.54 1.14
N GLY A 24 7.60 1.05 0.43
CA GLY A 24 6.94 2.29 0.79
C GLY A 24 5.45 2.22 0.44
N LEU A 25 4.64 2.76 1.34
CA LEU A 25 3.21 2.95 1.17
C LEU A 25 2.93 4.44 0.93
N VAL A 26 2.19 4.74 -0.14
CA VAL A 26 1.69 6.09 -0.43
C VAL A 26 0.18 6.06 -0.33
N VAL A 27 -0.41 7.01 0.39
CA VAL A 27 -1.86 7.18 0.53
C VAL A 27 -2.23 8.58 0.08
N ARG A 28 -3.20 8.68 -0.83
CA ARG A 28 -3.69 9.93 -1.40
C ARG A 28 -5.17 10.05 -1.11
N ARG A 29 -5.58 11.27 -0.78
CA ARG A 29 -6.99 11.63 -0.72
C ARG A 29 -7.50 11.80 -2.15
N ASP A 30 -8.52 11.03 -2.52
CA ASP A 30 -9.28 11.29 -3.74
C ASP A 30 -10.35 12.35 -3.43
N ASP A 31 -10.15 13.55 -3.96
CA ASP A 31 -11.08 14.67 -3.78
C ASP A 31 -12.27 14.60 -4.77
N ALA A 32 -12.30 13.62 -5.70
CA ALA A 32 -13.35 13.49 -6.70
C ALA A 32 -14.58 12.71 -6.22
N THR A 33 -14.51 12.05 -5.07
CA THR A 33 -15.64 11.31 -4.48
C THR A 33 -16.17 12.04 -3.25
N GLU A 34 -17.22 12.86 -3.43
CA GLU A 34 -18.03 13.44 -2.34
C GLU A 34 -18.82 12.39 -1.53
N SER A 35 -18.48 11.10 -1.66
CA SER A 35 -19.13 10.01 -0.95
C SER A 35 -18.39 9.76 0.36
N GLU A 36 -19.10 9.86 1.49
CA GLU A 36 -18.62 9.69 2.88
C GLU A 36 -17.94 8.34 3.21
N ILE A 37 -17.69 7.48 2.20
CA ILE A 37 -16.99 6.21 2.36
C ILE A 37 -15.61 6.37 1.69
N GLY A 38 -14.63 6.74 2.51
CA GLY A 38 -13.29 7.12 2.11
C GLY A 38 -12.50 6.01 1.42
N LEU A 39 -12.62 5.94 0.10
CA LEU A 39 -11.70 5.19 -0.74
C LEU A 39 -10.46 6.07 -0.95
N PHE A 40 -9.43 5.83 -0.16
CA PHE A 40 -8.11 6.41 -0.44
C PHE A 40 -7.54 5.75 -1.70
N ASP A 41 -6.90 6.54 -2.56
CA ASP A 41 -5.99 5.98 -3.55
C ASP A 41 -4.69 5.65 -2.83
N TRP A 42 -4.32 4.37 -2.79
CA TRP A 42 -3.10 3.94 -2.12
C TRP A 42 -2.30 2.98 -2.97
N GLU A 43 -0.98 3.09 -2.85
CA GLU A 43 -0.03 2.31 -3.63
C GLU A 43 1.09 1.79 -2.73
N VAL A 44 1.55 0.56 -3.00
CA VAL A 44 2.71 -0.02 -2.35
C VAL A 44 3.77 -0.30 -3.39
N SER A 45 4.95 0.26 -3.17
CA SER A 45 6.15 -0.09 -3.91
C SER A 45 7.03 -0.96 -3.04
N ALA A 46 7.55 -2.05 -3.60
CA ALA A 46 8.46 -2.95 -2.90
C ALA A 46 9.61 -3.34 -3.82
N HIS A 47 10.82 -3.37 -3.27
CA HIS A 47 12.03 -3.82 -3.95
C HIS A 47 12.71 -4.90 -3.12
N CYS A 48 13.03 -6.02 -3.75
CA CYS A 48 13.62 -7.21 -3.15
C CYS A 48 15.00 -7.45 -3.77
N ASP A 49 15.93 -8.02 -3.01
CA ASP A 49 17.24 -8.42 -3.55
C ASP A 49 17.13 -9.74 -4.34
N GLU A 50 16.23 -10.64 -3.93
CA GLU A 50 15.99 -11.88 -4.64
C GLU A 50 14.86 -11.76 -5.66
N LYS A 51 15.06 -12.40 -6.82
CA LYS A 51 14.08 -12.39 -7.89
C LYS A 51 12.94 -13.36 -7.60
N ARG A 52 11.72 -12.85 -7.47
CA ARG A 52 10.50 -13.64 -7.31
C ARG A 52 9.45 -13.22 -8.33
N TRP A 53 8.95 -14.17 -9.11
CA TRP A 53 7.89 -13.88 -10.08
C TRP A 53 6.52 -14.00 -9.42
N LEU A 54 5.90 -12.84 -9.19
CA LEU A 54 4.47 -12.76 -8.89
C LEU A 54 3.70 -12.62 -10.22
N VAL A 55 2.55 -13.28 -10.30
CA VAL A 55 1.67 -13.19 -11.47
C VAL A 55 0.86 -11.90 -11.35
N GLN A 56 0.66 -11.17 -12.44
CA GLN A 56 -0.24 -10.02 -12.41
C GLN A 56 -1.66 -10.45 -12.00
N GLY A 57 -2.21 -9.78 -10.99
CA GLY A 57 -3.48 -10.18 -10.39
C GLY A 57 -3.75 -9.51 -9.05
N GLU A 58 -4.86 -9.90 -8.42
CA GLU A 58 -5.25 -9.42 -7.09
C GLU A 58 -4.51 -10.17 -5.98
N TYR A 59 -4.09 -9.41 -4.97
CA TYR A 59 -3.38 -9.87 -3.79
C TYR A 59 -3.96 -9.23 -2.53
N ARG A 60 -3.86 -9.94 -1.41
CA ARG A 60 -4.06 -9.36 -0.08
C ARG A 60 -2.71 -8.90 0.45
N LEU A 61 -2.62 -7.63 0.80
CA LEU A 61 -1.44 -7.04 1.41
C LEU A 61 -1.66 -6.81 2.89
N ARG A 62 -0.65 -7.15 3.69
CA ARG A 62 -0.44 -6.65 5.04
C ARG A 62 0.93 -5.99 5.08
N LEU A 63 1.03 -4.86 5.75
CA LEU A 63 2.25 -4.05 5.82
C LEU A 63 2.50 -3.71 7.29
N GLU A 64 3.77 -3.70 7.69
CA GLU A 64 4.24 -3.14 8.95
C GLU A 64 5.18 -1.99 8.60
N ALA A 65 4.81 -0.77 9.01
CA ALA A 65 5.65 0.42 8.83
C ALA A 65 6.77 0.47 9.87
N GLU A 66 7.83 1.23 9.57
CA GLU A 66 8.97 1.41 10.48
C GLU A 66 8.58 2.03 11.83
N ASP A 67 7.49 2.78 11.88
CA ASP A 67 6.91 3.35 13.11
C ASP A 67 6.07 2.35 13.92
N GLY A 68 5.98 1.10 13.46
CA GLY A 68 5.24 0.01 14.10
C GLY A 68 3.75 -0.03 13.74
N ARG A 69 3.27 0.87 12.87
CA ARG A 69 1.88 0.82 12.39
C ARG A 69 1.66 -0.34 11.44
N GLU A 70 0.47 -0.92 11.52
CA GLU A 70 0.04 -1.95 10.57
C GLU A 70 -0.99 -1.40 9.58
N PHE A 71 -0.80 -1.75 8.31
CA PHE A 71 -1.74 -1.44 7.25
C PHE A 71 -2.16 -2.71 6.52
N GLY A 72 -3.33 -2.70 5.90
CA GLY A 72 -3.75 -3.83 5.09
C GLY A 72 -4.91 -3.56 4.15
N GLY A 73 -4.93 -4.28 3.04
CA GLY A 73 -5.95 -4.10 2.03
C GLY A 73 -5.77 -5.04 0.85
N ARG A 74 -6.78 -5.09 -0.01
CA ARG A 74 -6.67 -5.79 -1.30
C ARG A 74 -5.99 -4.86 -2.29
N ALA A 75 -5.15 -5.41 -3.15
CA ALA A 75 -4.45 -4.63 -4.16
C ALA A 75 -4.26 -5.44 -5.44
N ILE A 76 -4.15 -4.78 -6.58
CA ILE A 76 -3.76 -5.40 -7.84
C ILE A 76 -2.27 -5.15 -8.09
N LEU A 77 -1.53 -6.20 -8.43
CA LEU A 77 -0.16 -6.08 -8.92
C LEU A 77 -0.19 -5.55 -10.35
N THR A 78 0.25 -4.31 -10.54
CA THR A 78 0.19 -3.62 -11.83
C THR A 78 1.48 -3.75 -12.62
N THR A 79 2.63 -3.74 -11.94
CA THR A 79 3.95 -3.78 -12.58
C THR A 79 4.90 -4.62 -11.75
N THR A 80 5.68 -5.47 -12.41
CA THR A 80 6.81 -6.16 -11.80
C THR A 80 7.87 -6.53 -12.83
N ASP A 81 9.14 -6.48 -12.43
CA ASP A 81 10.29 -7.05 -13.17
C ASP A 81 10.87 -8.30 -12.47
N GLY A 82 10.19 -8.77 -11.42
CA GLY A 82 10.61 -9.87 -10.54
C GLY A 82 11.45 -9.43 -9.35
N THR A 83 11.92 -8.19 -9.28
CA THR A 83 12.64 -7.63 -8.11
C THR A 83 11.97 -6.37 -7.57
N SER A 84 11.25 -5.65 -8.43
CA SER A 84 10.43 -4.50 -8.11
C SER A 84 8.96 -4.86 -8.30
N TYR A 85 8.09 -4.35 -7.43
CA TYR A 85 6.65 -4.57 -7.48
C TYR A 85 5.92 -3.25 -7.22
N LEU A 86 4.86 -3.01 -7.99
CA LEU A 86 3.92 -1.93 -7.77
C LEU A 86 2.51 -2.48 -7.61
N PHE A 87 1.98 -2.36 -6.40
CA PHE A 87 0.61 -2.73 -6.08
C PHE A 87 -0.26 -1.48 -5.98
N ARG A 88 -1.46 -1.54 -6.56
CA ARG A 88 -2.50 -0.51 -6.42
C ARG A 88 -3.65 -0.99 -5.58
N GLY A 89 -4.03 -0.20 -4.59
CA GLY A 89 -5.11 -0.49 -3.67
C GLY A 89 -6.46 -0.67 -4.34
N LEU A 90 -7.20 -1.67 -3.90
CA LEU A 90 -8.59 -1.94 -4.27
C LEU A 90 -9.49 -1.61 -3.07
N GLY A 91 -9.84 -0.34 -2.98
CA GLY A 91 -10.72 0.22 -1.95
C GLY A 91 -10.00 0.54 -0.64
N ASN A 92 -10.69 0.37 0.50
CA ASN A 92 -10.18 0.83 1.79
C ASN A 92 -8.83 0.23 2.18
N LEU A 93 -7.96 1.11 2.66
CA LEU A 93 -6.75 0.76 3.40
C LEU A 93 -7.09 0.70 4.89
N ARG A 94 -7.03 -0.50 5.49
CA ARG A 94 -7.12 -0.65 6.94
C ARG A 94 -5.86 -0.10 7.60
N GLY A 95 -6.02 0.50 8.79
CA GLY A 95 -4.91 1.12 9.53
C GLY A 95 -4.61 2.57 9.13
N PHE A 96 -5.37 3.14 8.19
CA PHE A 96 -5.30 4.54 7.81
C PHE A 96 -6.67 5.21 7.92
N GLU A 97 -6.73 6.37 8.56
CA GLU A 97 -7.96 7.14 8.77
C GLU A 97 -7.94 8.49 8.04
N GLN A 98 -9.12 8.99 7.64
CA GLN A 98 -9.23 10.26 6.92
C GLN A 98 -8.73 11.45 7.75
N SER A 99 -8.90 11.39 9.07
CA SER A 99 -8.45 12.38 10.04
C SER A 99 -6.93 12.64 9.96
N GLU A 100 -6.15 11.67 9.47
CA GLU A 100 -4.69 11.78 9.38
C GLU A 100 -4.21 12.77 8.32
N PHE A 101 -5.03 13.09 7.31
CA PHE A 101 -4.74 14.16 6.36
C PHE A 101 -4.85 15.56 6.98
N GLY A 102 -5.34 15.67 8.23
CA GLY A 102 -5.68 16.91 8.88
C GLY A 102 -7.08 17.37 8.47
N SER A 103 -7.78 18.04 9.38
CA SER A 103 -8.97 18.79 9.02
C SER A 103 -8.57 19.84 7.99
N ALA A 104 -9.16 19.79 6.80
CA ALA A 104 -9.11 20.92 5.87
C ALA A 104 -9.61 22.14 6.65
N SER A 105 -8.68 23.03 7.02
CA SER A 105 -8.97 24.28 7.71
C SER A 105 -9.26 25.34 6.67
#